data_AF-A0A2V4BX21-F1
#
_entry.id   AF-A0A2V4BX21-F1
#
_cell.length_a   1.000
_cell.length_b   1.000
_cell.length_c   1.000
_cell.angle_alpha   90.00
_cell.angle_beta   90.00
_cell.angle_gamma   90.00
#
_symmetry.space_group_name_H-M   'P 1'
#
loop_
_entity.id
_entity.type
_entity.pdbx_description
1 polymer ?
#
loop_
_entity_poly.entity_id
_entity_poly.type
_entity_poly.pdbx_seq_one_letter_code
_entity_poly.pdbx_strand_id
1 'polypeptide(L)'
;MGTKSGAYQDVYIKRENEMVSLKEDVTDFCEKYIKPVHPDNWDWSVRDFENPKNDPTIDEARAIGNVVFRDLNEKQTDVDLSTMNNVESIKAYLNPKSKHEAFNMEEFAFALKVELEHGKIKDVNVTNNHPFLTAMIALAHMTESLTYYKRLKVMEAEGEIYEIMRKIESSDSFEKDKWYKELIKAEEELAEARSGLAERLEKMDDIPALEKIGD
;
A
#
# COMPACT_ATOMS: atom_id res chain seq x y z
N MET A 1 37.35 0.65 13.47
CA MET A 1 36.83 -0.53 12.75
C MET A 1 35.67 -0.05 11.90
N GLY A 2 35.82 -0.10 10.57
CA GLY A 2 34.82 0.44 9.65
C GLY A 2 33.50 -0.30 9.79
N THR A 3 32.42 0.43 10.02
CA THR A 3 31.07 -0.08 9.82
C THR A 3 30.94 -0.38 8.33
N LYS A 4 31.03 -1.66 7.97
CA LYS A 4 30.64 -2.13 6.65
C LYS A 4 29.23 -1.60 6.41
N SER A 5 29.08 -0.73 5.41
CA SER A 5 27.77 -0.36 4.87
C SER A 5 26.97 -1.64 4.68
N GLY A 6 25.80 -1.72 5.32
CA GLY A 6 24.94 -2.90 5.29
C GLY A 6 24.84 -3.43 3.87
N ALA A 7 25.34 -4.65 3.69
CA ALA A 7 25.41 -5.30 2.40
C ALA A 7 24.05 -5.93 2.10
N TYR A 8 23.18 -5.17 1.45
CA TYR A 8 22.26 -5.78 0.50
C TYR A 8 22.85 -5.57 -0.89
N GLN A 9 23.08 -6.68 -1.59
CA GLN A 9 23.42 -6.66 -3.01
C GLN A 9 22.25 -6.04 -3.73
N ASP A 10 22.55 -5.03 -4.55
CA ASP A 10 21.59 -4.52 -5.51
C ASP A 10 20.94 -5.71 -6.26
N VAL A 11 19.61 -5.76 -6.26
CA VAL A 11 18.87 -6.83 -6.92
C VAL A 11 18.83 -6.49 -8.39
N TYR A 12 19.27 -7.40 -9.26
CA TYR A 12 19.21 -7.15 -10.69
C TYR A 12 18.02 -7.87 -11.29
N ILE A 13 17.19 -7.13 -12.02
CA ILE A 13 16.12 -7.67 -12.84
C ILE A 13 16.61 -7.86 -14.26
N LYS A 14 16.19 -8.95 -14.90
CA LYS A 14 16.52 -9.19 -16.30
C LYS A 14 15.43 -8.56 -17.17
N ARG A 15 15.76 -7.50 -17.89
CA ARG A 15 14.90 -6.96 -18.97
C ARG A 15 15.47 -7.43 -20.30
N GLU A 16 14.68 -8.22 -21.02
CA GLU A 16 15.10 -8.88 -22.26
C GLU A 16 16.39 -9.71 -22.07
N ASN A 17 17.55 -9.14 -22.42
CA ASN A 17 18.87 -9.76 -22.27
C ASN A 17 19.85 -8.94 -21.42
N GLU A 18 19.41 -7.84 -20.81
CA GLU A 18 20.23 -6.98 -19.97
C GLU A 18 19.85 -7.14 -18.49
N MET A 19 20.85 -7.00 -17.62
CA MET A 19 20.66 -6.98 -16.17
C MET A 19 20.60 -5.52 -15.73
N VAL A 20 19.46 -5.11 -15.21
CA VAL A 20 19.23 -3.74 -14.72
C VAL A 20 19.14 -3.78 -13.20
N SER A 21 19.81 -2.86 -12.53
CA SER A 21 19.68 -2.69 -11.08
C SER A 21 18.23 -2.32 -10.73
N LEU A 22 17.67 -2.95 -9.70
CA LEU A 22 16.34 -2.61 -9.21
C LEU A 22 16.30 -1.15 -8.72
N LYS A 23 17.41 -0.62 -8.21
CA LYS A 23 17.51 0.79 -7.81
C LYS A 23 17.47 1.74 -9.01
N GLU A 24 18.17 1.41 -10.08
CA GLU A 24 18.09 2.16 -11.33
C GLU A 24 16.67 2.11 -11.89
N ASP A 25 16.03 0.94 -11.85
CA ASP A 25 14.65 0.78 -12.32
C ASP A 25 13.63 1.57 -11.49
N VAL A 26 13.79 1.65 -10.17
CA VAL A 26 12.95 2.53 -9.31
C VAL A 26 13.03 3.96 -9.82
N THR A 27 14.24 4.45 -10.09
CA THR A 27 14.47 5.84 -10.54
C THR A 27 13.84 6.06 -11.91
N ASP A 28 14.03 5.14 -12.85
CA ASP A 28 13.46 5.23 -14.20
C ASP A 28 11.93 5.21 -14.19
N PHE A 29 11.34 4.33 -13.36
CA PHE A 29 9.89 4.28 -13.18
C PHE A 29 9.37 5.59 -12.58
N CYS A 30 10.02 6.09 -11.53
CA CYS A 30 9.67 7.33 -10.87
C CYS A 30 9.80 8.53 -11.82
N GLU A 31 10.87 8.63 -12.61
CA GLU A 31 11.07 9.70 -13.59
C GLU A 31 9.97 9.69 -14.65
N LYS A 32 9.57 8.50 -15.11
CA LYS A 32 8.56 8.33 -16.16
C LYS A 32 7.13 8.59 -15.67
N TYR A 33 6.76 8.09 -14.49
CA TYR A 33 5.36 8.05 -14.05
C TYR A 33 5.04 8.90 -12.82
N ILE A 34 5.98 9.07 -11.89
CA ILE A 34 5.76 9.79 -10.63
C ILE A 34 6.10 11.28 -10.77
N LYS A 35 7.24 11.60 -11.37
CA LYS A 35 7.70 12.99 -11.55
C LYS A 35 6.72 13.90 -12.28
N PRO A 36 6.00 13.46 -13.32
CA PRO A 36 5.01 14.31 -13.99
C PRO A 36 3.85 14.75 -13.08
N VAL A 37 3.55 14.00 -12.02
CA VAL A 37 2.43 14.27 -11.10
C VAL A 37 2.87 14.77 -9.73
N HIS A 38 4.12 14.52 -9.31
CA HIS A 38 4.65 14.93 -8.01
C HIS A 38 6.14 15.35 -8.07
N PRO A 39 6.46 16.52 -8.68
CA PRO A 39 7.83 16.87 -9.10
C PRO A 39 8.82 17.16 -7.97
N ASP A 40 8.38 17.49 -6.76
CA ASP A 40 9.28 17.93 -5.69
C ASP A 40 9.87 16.77 -4.87
N ASN A 41 9.25 15.60 -4.88
CA ASN A 41 9.68 14.44 -4.08
C ASN A 41 9.65 13.12 -4.85
N TRP A 42 9.46 13.12 -6.16
CA TRP A 42 9.14 11.97 -7.02
C TRP A 42 10.03 10.71 -6.90
N ASP A 43 11.28 10.83 -6.48
CA ASP A 43 12.25 9.71 -6.49
C ASP A 43 12.11 8.82 -5.24
N TRP A 44 11.38 7.71 -5.38
CA TRP A 44 11.15 6.74 -4.30
C TRP A 44 12.41 5.97 -3.90
N SER A 45 13.49 6.01 -4.70
CA SER A 45 14.75 5.34 -4.37
C SER A 45 15.51 6.02 -3.23
N VAL A 46 15.23 7.31 -2.99
CA VAL A 46 15.85 8.12 -1.93
C VAL A 46 14.82 8.81 -1.03
N ARG A 47 13.52 8.74 -1.36
CA ARG A 47 12.46 9.33 -0.55
C ARG A 47 12.43 8.71 0.85
N ASP A 48 12.29 9.57 1.85
CA ASP A 48 12.19 9.18 3.26
C ASP A 48 10.74 8.84 3.64
N PHE A 49 10.36 7.58 3.55
CA PHE A 49 9.03 7.09 3.94
C PHE A 49 8.84 6.91 5.46
N GLU A 50 9.84 7.21 6.29
CA GLU A 50 9.64 7.28 7.75
C GLU A 50 8.89 8.55 8.15
N ASN A 51 8.92 9.58 7.30
CA ASN A 51 8.19 10.81 7.50
C ASN A 51 6.81 10.71 6.82
N PRO A 52 5.70 10.72 7.57
CA PRO A 52 4.36 10.59 6.99
C PRO A 52 3.99 11.67 5.97
N LYS A 53 4.71 12.80 5.94
CA LYS A 53 4.53 13.84 4.91
C LYS A 53 4.99 13.40 3.51
N ASN A 54 5.76 12.32 3.45
CA ASN A 54 6.31 11.75 2.23
C ASN A 54 5.55 10.49 1.78
N ASP A 55 4.45 10.14 2.47
CA ASP A 55 3.58 9.03 2.08
C ASP A 55 3.11 9.20 0.62
N PRO A 56 2.82 8.10 -0.10
CA PRO A 56 2.29 8.14 -1.45
C PRO A 56 1.06 9.05 -1.55
N THR A 57 1.06 9.93 -2.56
CA THR A 57 -0.10 10.81 -2.80
C THR A 57 -1.18 10.10 -3.63
N ILE A 58 -2.39 10.65 -3.65
CA ILE A 58 -3.49 10.17 -4.50
C ILE A 58 -3.09 10.22 -5.99
N ASP A 59 -2.34 11.25 -6.40
CA ASP A 59 -1.91 11.40 -7.79
C ASP A 59 -0.84 10.38 -8.18
N GLU A 60 0.03 10.00 -7.25
CA GLU A 60 1.00 8.92 -7.44
C GLU A 60 0.31 7.56 -7.53
N ALA A 61 -0.62 7.29 -6.61
CA ALA A 61 -1.44 6.09 -6.65
C ALA A 61 -2.21 5.98 -7.98
N ARG A 62 -2.76 7.10 -8.47
CA ARG A 62 -3.40 7.17 -9.79
C ARG A 62 -2.43 6.90 -10.92
N ALA A 63 -1.23 7.48 -10.90
CA ALA A 63 -0.23 7.22 -11.93
C ALA A 63 0.16 5.74 -12.00
N ILE A 64 0.40 5.11 -10.84
CA ILE A 64 0.73 3.68 -10.73
C ILE A 64 -0.47 2.82 -11.15
N GLY A 65 -1.67 3.15 -10.66
CA GLY A 65 -2.92 2.46 -10.98
C GLY A 65 -3.24 2.48 -12.47
N ASN A 66 -2.96 3.58 -13.16
CA ASN A 66 -3.10 3.70 -14.61
C ASN A 66 -2.16 2.77 -15.38
N VAL A 67 -0.92 2.58 -14.90
CA VAL A 67 0.03 1.62 -15.50
C VAL A 67 -0.53 0.20 -15.39
N VAL A 68 -0.98 -0.19 -14.19
CA VAL A 68 -1.57 -1.51 -13.97
C VAL A 68 -2.86 -1.69 -14.79
N PHE A 69 -3.75 -0.70 -14.79
CA PHE A 69 -4.99 -0.76 -15.55
C PHE A 69 -4.73 -0.92 -17.04
N ARG A 70 -3.75 -0.20 -17.60
CA ARG A 70 -3.31 -0.38 -19.00
C ARG A 70 -2.84 -1.81 -19.24
N ASP A 71 -1.94 -2.32 -18.41
CA ASP A 71 -1.36 -3.65 -18.58
C ASP A 71 -2.41 -4.76 -18.44
N LEU A 72 -3.46 -4.57 -17.64
CA LEU A 72 -4.58 -5.53 -17.56
C LEU A 72 -5.49 -5.52 -18.80
N ASN A 73 -5.45 -4.48 -19.64
CA ASN A 73 -6.33 -4.30 -20.80
C ASN A 73 -5.63 -4.48 -22.15
N GLU A 74 -4.30 -4.34 -22.20
CA GLU A 74 -3.52 -4.44 -23.44
C GLU A 74 -2.96 -5.86 -23.67
N LYS A 75 -2.70 -6.21 -24.94
CA LYS A 75 -2.12 -7.52 -25.31
C LYS A 75 -0.60 -7.56 -25.21
N GLN A 76 0.03 -6.40 -25.21
CA GLN A 76 1.48 -6.25 -25.07
C GLN A 76 1.71 -5.49 -23.77
N THR A 77 2.24 -6.18 -22.78
CA THR A 77 2.37 -5.67 -21.42
C THR A 77 3.82 -5.76 -20.99
N ASP A 78 4.24 -4.84 -20.11
CA ASP A 78 5.57 -4.89 -19.51
C ASP A 78 5.67 -6.07 -18.51
N VAL A 79 4.53 -6.44 -17.92
CA VAL A 79 4.37 -7.58 -16.99
C VAL A 79 3.12 -8.39 -17.38
N ASP A 80 3.26 -9.71 -17.47
CA ASP A 80 2.11 -10.61 -17.64
C ASP A 80 1.36 -10.75 -16.31
N LEU A 81 0.20 -10.09 -16.22
CA LEU A 81 -0.69 -10.13 -15.06
C LEU A 81 -1.88 -11.09 -15.27
N SER A 82 -1.86 -11.91 -16.33
CA SER A 82 -2.99 -12.77 -16.71
C SER A 82 -3.33 -13.85 -15.69
N THR A 83 -2.40 -14.19 -14.80
CA THR A 83 -2.60 -15.17 -13.71
C THR A 83 -3.17 -14.57 -12.44
N MET A 84 -3.39 -13.25 -12.39
CA MET A 84 -4.00 -12.58 -11.25
C MET A 84 -5.44 -13.07 -11.05
N ASN A 85 -5.83 -13.36 -9.81
CA ASN A 85 -7.22 -13.72 -9.50
C ASN A 85 -8.11 -12.47 -9.55
N ASN A 86 -9.40 -12.65 -9.86
CA ASN A 86 -10.41 -11.58 -9.77
C ASN A 86 -10.07 -10.30 -10.56
N VAL A 87 -9.40 -10.45 -11.72
CA VAL A 87 -8.91 -9.34 -12.57
C VAL A 87 -10.00 -8.34 -12.92
N GLU A 88 -11.24 -8.77 -13.18
CA GLU A 88 -12.32 -7.85 -13.54
C GLU A 88 -12.71 -6.92 -12.37
N SER A 89 -12.61 -7.38 -11.12
CA SER A 89 -12.80 -6.53 -9.94
C SER A 89 -11.65 -5.52 -9.78
N ILE A 90 -10.41 -5.94 -10.05
CA ILE A 90 -9.24 -5.05 -10.03
C ILE A 90 -9.31 -4.00 -11.15
N LYS A 91 -9.70 -4.40 -12.37
CA LYS A 91 -9.94 -3.47 -13.49
C LYS A 91 -11.02 -2.46 -13.15
N ALA A 92 -12.14 -2.89 -12.56
CA ALA A 92 -13.21 -2.00 -12.14
C ALA A 92 -12.73 -1.01 -11.07
N TYR A 93 -11.97 -1.49 -10.08
CA TYR A 93 -11.39 -0.67 -9.02
C TYR A 93 -10.41 0.38 -9.56
N LEU A 94 -9.50 0.00 -10.45
CA LEU A 94 -8.49 0.90 -11.05
C LEU A 94 -9.01 1.68 -12.26
N ASN A 95 -10.29 1.54 -12.63
CA ASN A 95 -10.84 2.19 -13.81
C ASN A 95 -10.85 3.72 -13.63
N PRO A 96 -10.14 4.49 -14.49
CA PRO A 96 -10.11 5.96 -14.39
C PRO A 96 -11.47 6.63 -14.65
N LYS A 97 -12.45 5.85 -15.12
CA LYS A 97 -13.82 6.28 -15.38
C LYS A 97 -14.82 5.74 -14.36
N SER A 98 -14.36 5.08 -13.30
CA SER A 98 -15.24 4.67 -12.19
C SER A 98 -15.91 5.91 -11.57
N LYS A 99 -17.15 5.75 -11.11
CA LYS A 99 -17.85 6.79 -10.33
C LYS A 99 -17.18 7.04 -8.97
N HIS A 100 -16.42 6.06 -8.48
CA HIS A 100 -15.70 6.09 -7.20
C HIS A 100 -14.20 6.27 -7.38
N GLU A 101 -13.73 6.72 -8.55
CA GLU A 101 -12.30 6.81 -8.90
C GLU A 101 -11.48 7.52 -7.81
N ALA A 102 -11.91 8.71 -7.37
CA ALA A 102 -11.16 9.47 -6.37
C ALA A 102 -11.03 8.69 -5.04
N PHE A 103 -12.13 8.08 -4.59
CA PHE A 103 -12.14 7.24 -3.40
C PHE A 103 -11.28 5.98 -3.57
N ASN A 104 -11.31 5.34 -4.74
CA ASN A 104 -10.45 4.19 -5.02
C ASN A 104 -8.97 4.60 -5.00
N MET A 105 -8.61 5.78 -5.50
CA MET A 105 -7.21 6.24 -5.47
C MET A 105 -6.74 6.66 -4.08
N GLU A 106 -7.64 7.19 -3.23
CA GLU A 106 -7.37 7.39 -1.80
C GLU A 106 -7.06 6.07 -1.10
N GLU A 107 -7.90 5.05 -1.33
CA GLU A 107 -7.69 3.70 -0.81
C GLU A 107 -6.39 3.08 -1.33
N PHE A 108 -6.08 3.29 -2.61
CA PHE A 108 -4.88 2.72 -3.22
C PHE A 108 -3.61 3.42 -2.72
N ALA A 109 -3.65 4.74 -2.50
CA ALA A 109 -2.56 5.47 -1.84
C ALA A 109 -2.31 4.95 -0.42
N PHE A 110 -3.38 4.68 0.34
CA PHE A 110 -3.28 4.06 1.65
C PHE A 110 -2.69 2.65 1.59
N ALA A 111 -3.12 1.81 0.63
CA ALA A 111 -2.56 0.48 0.42
C ALA A 111 -1.05 0.53 0.13
N LEU A 112 -0.62 1.43 -0.78
CA LEU A 112 0.80 1.63 -1.10
C LEU A 112 1.61 2.06 0.12
N LYS A 113 1.05 2.94 0.96
CA LYS A 113 1.67 3.35 2.23
C LYS A 113 1.90 2.15 3.16
N VAL A 114 0.90 1.29 3.34
CA VAL A 114 1.01 0.10 4.19
C VAL A 114 2.13 -0.82 3.68
N GLU A 115 2.18 -1.09 2.38
CA GLU A 115 3.22 -1.97 1.82
C GLU A 115 4.64 -1.38 1.87
N LEU A 116 4.76 -0.05 1.89
CA LEU A 116 6.05 0.62 2.11
C LEU A 116 6.57 0.46 3.53
N GLU A 117 5.74 0.04 4.51
CA GLU A 117 6.22 -0.22 5.87
C GLU A 117 7.26 -1.33 5.91
N HIS A 118 7.20 -2.30 5.00
CA HIS A 118 8.26 -3.31 4.83
C HIS A 118 9.61 -2.70 4.42
N GLY A 119 9.62 -1.51 3.82
CA GLY A 119 10.81 -0.77 3.44
C GLY A 119 11.48 0.01 4.59
N LYS A 120 10.78 0.21 5.72
CA LYS A 120 11.28 0.95 6.90
C LYS A 120 12.51 0.28 7.52
N ILE A 121 12.47 -1.04 7.60
CA ILE A 121 13.62 -1.85 7.99
C ILE A 121 14.42 -2.17 6.72
N LYS A 122 15.49 -1.41 6.49
CA LYS A 122 16.35 -1.56 5.29
C LYS A 122 16.81 -2.99 5.03
N ASP A 123 17.04 -3.77 6.08
CA ASP A 123 17.49 -5.16 5.96
C ASP A 123 16.41 -6.12 5.42
N VAL A 124 15.15 -5.70 5.32
CA VAL A 124 14.06 -6.51 4.74
C VAL A 124 13.33 -5.79 3.61
N ASN A 125 13.91 -4.70 3.09
CA ASN A 125 13.37 -3.97 1.95
C ASN A 125 13.63 -4.71 0.63
N VAL A 126 12.78 -5.68 0.32
CA VAL A 126 12.92 -6.53 -0.86
C VAL A 126 12.46 -5.86 -2.17
N THR A 127 11.68 -4.79 -2.10
CA THR A 127 11.19 -4.06 -3.28
C THR A 127 12.04 -2.86 -3.63
N ASN A 128 12.98 -2.47 -2.75
CA ASN A 128 13.74 -1.23 -2.84
C ASN A 128 12.83 0.00 -3.05
N ASN A 129 11.64 -0.03 -2.44
CA ASN A 129 10.56 0.95 -2.61
C ASN A 129 10.07 1.14 -4.05
N HIS A 130 10.25 0.16 -4.94
CA HIS A 130 9.82 0.30 -6.33
C HIS A 130 8.29 0.47 -6.41
N PRO A 131 7.75 1.59 -6.94
CA PRO A 131 6.31 1.88 -6.87
C PRO A 131 5.41 0.79 -7.46
N PHE A 132 5.79 0.26 -8.63
CA PHE A 132 5.07 -0.86 -9.25
C PHE A 132 5.14 -2.16 -8.44
N LEU A 133 6.29 -2.54 -7.89
CA LEU A 133 6.39 -3.75 -7.08
C LEU A 133 5.60 -3.62 -5.77
N THR A 134 5.65 -2.45 -5.14
CA THR A 134 4.80 -2.12 -3.98
C THR A 134 3.32 -2.26 -4.34
N ALA A 135 2.89 -1.76 -5.51
CA ALA A 135 1.54 -1.95 -6.00
C ALA A 135 1.19 -3.42 -6.24
N MET A 136 2.12 -4.24 -6.74
CA MET A 136 1.86 -5.67 -6.95
C MET A 136 1.62 -6.42 -5.63
N ILE A 137 2.34 -6.06 -4.56
CA ILE A 137 2.09 -6.63 -3.22
C ILE A 137 0.69 -6.20 -2.75
N ALA A 138 0.35 -4.92 -2.90
CA ALA A 138 -0.96 -4.45 -2.50
C ALA A 138 -2.11 -5.13 -3.27
N LEU A 139 -1.93 -5.29 -4.58
CA LEU A 139 -2.90 -5.95 -5.42
C LEU A 139 -3.02 -7.44 -5.11
N ALA A 140 -1.95 -8.12 -4.66
CA ALA A 140 -2.05 -9.51 -4.23
C ALA A 140 -3.14 -9.67 -3.15
N HIS A 141 -3.12 -8.83 -2.11
CA HIS A 141 -4.16 -8.82 -1.08
C HIS A 141 -5.53 -8.39 -1.61
N MET A 142 -5.57 -7.39 -2.49
CA MET A 142 -6.83 -6.89 -3.05
C MET A 142 -7.50 -7.89 -3.99
N THR A 143 -6.75 -8.81 -4.58
CA THR A 143 -7.31 -9.91 -5.38
C THR A 143 -8.06 -10.93 -4.52
N GLU A 144 -7.71 -11.06 -3.24
CA GLU A 144 -8.48 -11.86 -2.28
C GLU A 144 -9.69 -11.08 -1.76
N SER A 145 -9.50 -9.78 -1.46
CA SER A 145 -10.59 -8.88 -1.09
C SER A 145 -10.26 -7.41 -1.31
N LEU A 146 -11.10 -6.70 -2.06
CA LEU A 146 -11.00 -5.23 -2.17
C LEU A 146 -11.32 -4.47 -0.87
N THR A 147 -11.77 -5.18 0.17
CA THR A 147 -11.94 -4.61 1.52
C THR A 147 -10.74 -4.85 2.43
N TYR A 148 -9.68 -5.51 1.94
CA TYR A 148 -8.55 -5.97 2.74
C TYR A 148 -7.98 -4.88 3.64
N TYR A 149 -7.54 -3.74 3.07
CA TYR A 149 -6.92 -2.66 3.84
C TYR A 149 -7.85 -1.98 4.85
N LYS A 150 -9.15 -1.86 4.53
CA LYS A 150 -10.13 -1.37 5.50
C LYS A 150 -10.32 -2.34 6.67
N ARG A 151 -10.32 -3.65 6.39
CA ARG A 151 -10.40 -4.69 7.43
C ARG A 151 -9.12 -4.75 8.26
N LEU A 152 -7.96 -4.58 7.62
CA LEU A 152 -6.67 -4.48 8.28
C LEU A 152 -6.68 -3.35 9.32
N LYS A 153 -7.10 -2.12 8.92
CA LYS A 153 -7.19 -0.98 9.83
C LYS A 153 -8.10 -1.25 11.04
N VAL A 154 -9.22 -1.96 10.84
CA VAL A 154 -10.10 -2.37 11.95
C VAL A 154 -9.39 -3.35 12.88
N MET A 155 -8.76 -4.38 12.32
CA MET A 155 -8.04 -5.40 13.08
C MET A 155 -6.88 -4.81 13.89
N GLU A 156 -6.13 -3.86 13.31
CA GLU A 156 -5.02 -3.17 13.98
C GLU A 156 -5.51 -2.34 15.17
N ALA A 157 -6.57 -1.54 15.00
CA ALA A 157 -7.15 -0.76 16.08
C ALA A 157 -7.72 -1.65 17.21
N GLU A 158 -8.38 -2.77 16.86
CA GLU A 158 -8.83 -3.76 17.85
C GLU A 158 -7.65 -4.38 18.63
N GLY A 159 -6.55 -4.67 17.94
CA GLY A 159 -5.32 -5.16 18.55
C GLY A 159 -4.66 -4.16 19.49
N GLU A 160 -4.62 -2.88 19.10
CA GLU A 160 -4.08 -1.79 19.93
C GLU A 160 -4.91 -1.60 21.21
N ILE A 161 -6.24 -1.55 21.09
CA ILE A 161 -7.16 -1.49 22.24
C ILE A 161 -6.87 -2.65 23.21
N TYR A 162 -6.75 -3.86 22.69
CA TYR A 162 -6.46 -5.04 23.51
C TYR A 162 -5.15 -4.89 24.31
N GLU A 163 -4.07 -4.45 23.67
CA GLU A 163 -2.77 -4.25 24.34
C GLU A 163 -2.80 -3.08 25.35
N ILE A 164 -3.54 -2.00 25.06
CA ILE A 164 -3.76 -0.90 26.02
C ILE A 164 -4.52 -1.41 27.25
N MET A 165 -5.56 -2.21 27.08
CA MET A 165 -6.30 -2.81 28.19
C MET A 165 -5.40 -3.67 29.08
N ARG A 166 -4.54 -4.51 28.48
CA ARG A 166 -3.54 -5.31 29.22
C ARG A 166 -2.57 -4.43 30.01
N LYS A 167 -2.16 -3.28 29.46
CA LYS A 167 -1.34 -2.30 30.18
C LYS A 167 -2.09 -1.67 31.35
N ILE A 168 -3.37 -1.32 31.19
CA ILE A 168 -4.19 -0.77 32.30
C ILE A 168 -4.32 -1.77 33.44
N GLU A 169 -4.49 -3.06 33.14
CA GLU A 169 -4.59 -4.12 34.15
C GLU A 169 -3.28 -4.34 34.91
N SER A 170 -2.15 -4.27 34.20
CA SER A 170 -0.81 -4.51 34.77
C SER A 170 -0.13 -3.28 35.37
N SER A 171 -0.62 -2.07 35.12
CA SER A 171 -0.02 -0.81 35.61
C SER A 171 -0.48 -0.44 37.02
N ASP A 172 0.39 0.22 37.77
CA ASP A 172 0.05 0.87 39.04
C ASP A 172 -0.90 2.07 38.82
N SER A 173 -1.66 2.42 39.87
CA SER A 173 -2.73 3.44 39.83
C SER A 173 -2.37 4.76 39.15
N PHE A 174 -1.12 5.25 39.29
CA PHE A 174 -0.70 6.54 38.75
C PHE A 174 -0.44 6.54 37.23
N GLU A 175 -0.22 5.37 36.61
CA GLU A 175 0.03 5.28 35.16
C GLU A 175 -1.24 5.01 34.34
N LYS A 176 -2.35 4.61 35.01
CA LYS A 176 -3.60 4.25 34.34
C LYS A 176 -4.24 5.43 33.61
N ASP A 177 -4.13 6.65 34.14
CA ASP A 177 -4.69 7.85 33.52
C ASP A 177 -4.12 8.10 32.12
N LYS A 178 -2.84 7.77 31.89
CA LYS A 178 -2.22 7.84 30.57
C LYS A 178 -2.85 6.81 29.63
N TRP A 179 -2.92 5.56 30.08
CA TRP A 179 -3.45 4.48 29.25
C TRP A 179 -4.94 4.61 28.94
N TYR A 180 -5.74 5.19 29.85
CA TYR A 180 -7.13 5.53 29.54
C TYR A 180 -7.26 6.60 28.45
N LYS A 181 -6.33 7.57 28.39
CA LYS A 181 -6.33 8.56 27.30
C LYS A 181 -5.97 7.92 25.96
N GLU A 182 -4.98 7.02 25.94
CA GLU A 182 -4.65 6.29 24.71
C GLU A 182 -5.79 5.34 24.30
N LEU A 183 -6.48 4.71 25.26
CA LEU A 183 -7.65 3.87 24.98
C LEU A 183 -8.76 4.66 24.29
N ILE A 184 -9.05 5.88 24.75
CA ILE A 184 -10.07 6.73 24.11
C ILE A 184 -9.71 7.01 22.65
N LYS A 185 -8.44 7.33 22.35
CA LYS A 185 -7.99 7.56 20.97
C LYS A 185 -8.12 6.30 20.12
N ALA A 186 -7.68 5.15 20.64
CA ALA A 186 -7.75 3.89 19.91
C ALA A 186 -9.21 3.48 19.62
N GLU A 187 -10.15 3.75 20.53
CA GLU A 187 -11.59 3.56 20.31
C GLU A 187 -12.16 4.52 19.26
N GLU A 188 -11.71 5.78 19.22
CA GLU A 188 -12.04 6.73 18.16
C GLU A 188 -11.52 6.27 16.79
N GLU A 189 -10.27 5.78 16.75
CA GLU A 189 -9.65 5.22 15.54
C GLU A 189 -10.37 3.96 15.06
N LEU A 190 -10.79 3.07 15.97
CA LEU A 190 -11.61 1.91 15.64
C LEU A 190 -12.97 2.32 15.06
N ALA A 191 -13.61 3.34 15.64
CA ALA A 191 -14.88 3.86 15.13
C ALA A 191 -14.72 4.43 13.70
N GLU A 192 -13.65 5.20 13.47
CA GLU A 192 -13.31 5.72 12.13
C GLU A 192 -13.02 4.59 11.14
N ALA A 193 -12.24 3.58 11.55
CA ALA A 193 -11.89 2.43 10.71
C ALA A 193 -13.14 1.64 10.31
N ARG A 194 -14.06 1.39 11.24
CA ARG A 194 -15.35 0.73 10.98
C ARG A 194 -16.24 1.55 10.04
N SER A 195 -16.28 2.88 10.23
CA SER A 195 -16.99 3.79 9.32
C SER A 195 -16.41 3.73 7.90
N GLY A 196 -15.08 3.75 7.77
CA GLY A 196 -14.40 3.64 6.48
C GLY A 196 -14.65 2.28 5.81
N LEU A 197 -14.70 1.19 6.57
CA LEU A 197 -15.08 -0.12 6.04
C LEU A 197 -16.53 -0.13 5.53
N ALA A 198 -17.46 0.47 6.26
CA ALA A 198 -18.85 0.59 5.82
C ALA A 198 -18.96 1.40 4.52
N GLU A 199 -18.27 2.54 4.42
CA GLU A 199 -18.23 3.37 3.22
C GLU A 199 -17.65 2.60 2.02
N ARG A 200 -16.56 1.84 2.21
CA ARG A 200 -15.99 0.99 1.15
C ARG A 200 -16.99 -0.03 0.65
N LEU A 201 -17.76 -0.67 1.55
CA LEU A 201 -18.80 -1.64 1.18
C LEU A 201 -19.94 -0.99 0.39
N GLU A 202 -20.34 0.24 0.73
CA GLU A 202 -21.34 1.01 -0.02
C GLU A 202 -20.82 1.41 -1.41
N LYS A 203 -19.53 1.77 -1.51
CA LYS A 203 -18.86 2.19 -2.75
C LYS A 203 -18.28 1.01 -3.55
N MET A 204 -18.96 -0.13 -3.57
CA MET A 204 -18.60 -1.29 -4.40
C MET A 204 -19.64 -1.58 -5.49
N ASP A 205 -20.59 -0.67 -5.70
CA ASP A 205 -21.73 -0.88 -6.58
C ASP A 205 -21.40 -0.78 -8.10
N ASP A 206 -20.19 -0.41 -8.50
CA ASP A 206 -19.65 -0.59 -9.87
C ASP A 206 -18.54 -1.64 -9.96
N ILE A 207 -18.29 -2.40 -8.88
CA ILE A 207 -17.28 -3.45 -8.85
C ILE A 207 -17.98 -4.81 -8.96
N PRO A 208 -17.61 -5.66 -9.94
CA PRO A 208 -18.18 -7.00 -10.03
C PRO A 208 -17.78 -7.83 -8.82
N ALA A 209 -18.67 -8.74 -8.42
CA ALA A 209 -18.38 -9.72 -7.39
C ALA A 209 -17.16 -10.56 -7.79
N LEU A 210 -16.36 -10.95 -6.79
CA LEU A 210 -15.19 -11.80 -7.00
C LEU A 210 -15.60 -13.14 -7.63
N GLU A 211 -14.89 -13.56 -8.67
CA GLU A 211 -15.09 -14.85 -9.34
C GLU A 211 -14.58 -16.01 -8.46
N LYS A 212 -13.43 -15.81 -7.82
CA LYS A 212 -12.84 -16.73 -6.84
C LYS A 212 -12.99 -16.14 -5.44
N ILE A 213 -13.59 -16.90 -4.53
CA ILE A 213 -13.74 -16.54 -3.11
C ILE A 213 -12.79 -17.38 -2.27
N GLY A 214 -11.88 -16.71 -1.54
CA GLY A 214 -10.88 -17.37 -0.72
C GLY A 214 -9.78 -18.08 -1.53
N ASP A 215 -8.91 -18.76 -0.79
CA ASP A 215 -7.79 -19.55 -1.33
C ASP A 215 -8.23 -20.90 -1.90
#